data_AF-A0A7C6EEA2-F1
#
_entry.id   AF-A0A7C6EEA2-F1
#
_cell.length_a   1.000
_cell.length_b   1.000
_cell.length_c   1.000
_cell.angle_alpha   90.00
_cell.angle_beta   90.00
_cell.angle_gamma   90.00
#
_symmetry.space_group_name_H-M   'P 1'
#
loop_
_entity.id
_entity.type
_entity.pdbx_description
1 polymer ?
#
loop_
_entity_poly.entity_id
_entity_poly.type
_entity_poly.pdbx_seq_one_letter_code
_entity_poly.pdbx_strand_id
1 'polypeptide(L)'
;MRCVDTNNAKRILKVVLPVLMVFSNMFSQNNKLIIQSGASFAGNGEISVKDSIRNYQNTTIPGRIALIGSDQSIVNEDGMNLQVGILSLRGNGVKTITGLLVVNDSLNVLSNTSLNIANSTLRILDNSANAGQIITNSNSLIEYGKDNGNEQLVMGGVYRGKIKLYGKSRKSLLGELTVDSIEHEGWAISVNNNLNINGKAEIDTLLNVNSGSQLTLKSDSSSIRYLAGNDGIIEVQSNGKLAFINEANNGIGTIRTVDGEIIFKGNVNSNGTLAITGNGVMSFEQKVSSTNYLFSPTSTVIYNGADQTIARANYGNLRLANSGTKMFSSGITGIAGTIDVENGAVADAITNSSIIDYNGTGAQVIAGLQYYDLRITNDRGGKQITLSAGDTIKVANVFNVSASNANYVTTDNVFEYNGALSQIIIPFEYYNLVLSGNGQKVISDSQTTLGNVEHRYNTPVVVNNGVIWNIQGSLITNENFINNGEINIGE
;
A
#
# COMPACT_ATOMS: atom_id res chain seq x y z
N MET A 1 60.12 -1.11 -15.90
CA MET A 1 60.50 -2.27 -16.73
C MET A 1 60.10 -1.97 -18.17
N ARG A 2 61.05 -1.85 -19.10
CA ARG A 2 60.76 -1.68 -20.54
C ARG A 2 60.66 -3.09 -21.14
N CYS A 3 59.46 -3.52 -21.51
CA CYS A 3 59.31 -4.58 -22.50
C CYS A 3 59.16 -3.86 -23.85
N VAL A 4 60.17 -4.00 -24.72
CA VAL A 4 60.16 -3.47 -26.08
C VAL A 4 59.87 -4.66 -26.98
N ASP A 5 58.69 -4.67 -27.59
CA ASP A 5 58.38 -5.54 -28.71
C ASP A 5 58.64 -4.74 -30.00
N THR A 6 59.57 -5.22 -30.83
CA THR A 6 60.16 -4.44 -31.93
C THR A 6 59.44 -4.57 -33.26
N ASN A 7 58.31 -5.28 -33.38
CA ASN A 7 57.69 -5.50 -34.68
C ASN A 7 56.18 -5.25 -34.71
N ASN A 8 55.79 -3.97 -34.73
CA ASN A 8 54.73 -3.36 -35.56
C ASN A 8 54.22 -2.06 -34.93
N ALA A 9 54.09 -1.02 -35.74
CA ALA A 9 53.61 0.29 -35.32
C ALA A 9 52.19 0.20 -34.71
N LYS A 10 52.08 0.27 -33.38
CA LYS A 10 50.81 0.56 -32.68
C LYS A 10 51.01 1.34 -31.39
N ARG A 11 50.04 2.23 -31.17
CA ARG A 11 50.05 3.39 -30.26
C ARG A 11 50.44 3.04 -28.81
N ILE A 12 51.29 3.91 -28.27
CA ILE A 12 51.81 3.93 -26.90
C ILE A 12 50.67 3.96 -25.88
N LEU A 13 50.61 2.96 -24.99
CA LEU A 13 49.93 3.06 -23.71
C LEU A 13 50.69 4.11 -22.87
N LYS A 14 50.19 5.35 -22.83
CA LYS A 14 50.79 6.42 -22.03
C LYS A 14 50.39 6.21 -20.57
N VAL A 15 51.21 5.46 -19.83
CA VAL A 15 51.09 5.34 -18.38
C VAL A 15 51.75 6.57 -17.75
N VAL A 16 50.96 7.46 -17.14
CA VAL A 16 51.45 8.61 -16.36
C VAL A 16 51.50 8.16 -14.90
N LEU A 17 52.69 8.06 -14.32
CA LEU A 17 52.91 7.45 -13.00
C LEU A 17 53.19 8.46 -11.88
N PRO A 18 52.70 8.14 -10.68
CA PRO A 18 53.54 7.58 -9.64
C PRO A 18 53.30 6.07 -9.51
N VAL A 19 54.35 5.29 -9.80
CA VAL A 19 54.57 3.83 -9.67
C VAL A 19 53.33 2.91 -9.85
N LEU A 20 53.06 2.46 -11.08
CA LEU A 20 52.27 1.26 -11.39
C LEU A 20 53.27 0.14 -11.65
N MET A 21 53.27 -0.88 -10.81
CA MET A 21 54.07 -2.08 -11.01
C MET A 21 53.15 -3.12 -11.66
N VAL A 22 53.34 -3.39 -12.95
CA VAL A 22 52.60 -4.43 -13.69
C VAL A 22 53.43 -5.71 -13.64
N PHE A 23 52.92 -6.77 -13.01
CA PHE A 23 53.53 -8.09 -13.02
C PHE A 23 53.09 -8.90 -14.26
N SER A 24 53.87 -9.92 -14.60
CA SER A 24 54.17 -10.49 -15.93
C SER A 24 53.05 -10.98 -16.88
N ASN A 25 51.76 -10.79 -16.63
CA ASN A 25 50.67 -11.43 -17.40
C ASN A 25 49.60 -10.45 -17.92
N MET A 26 50.00 -9.21 -18.22
CA MET A 26 49.16 -8.22 -18.89
C MET A 26 49.85 -7.67 -20.12
N PHE A 27 49.10 -7.57 -21.21
CA PHE A 27 49.58 -6.92 -22.42
C PHE A 27 48.43 -6.24 -23.13
N SER A 28 48.78 -5.23 -23.93
CA SER A 28 47.87 -4.66 -24.90
C SER A 28 48.01 -5.45 -26.19
N GLN A 29 46.91 -6.03 -26.68
CA GLN A 29 46.89 -6.69 -27.98
C GLN A 29 45.73 -6.16 -28.78
N ASN A 30 45.98 -5.76 -30.02
CA ASN A 30 44.94 -5.19 -30.90
C ASN A 30 44.17 -4.05 -30.23
N ASN A 31 44.91 -3.21 -29.49
CA ASN A 31 44.43 -2.09 -28.67
C ASN A 31 43.53 -2.47 -27.48
N LYS A 32 43.30 -3.77 -27.22
CA LYS A 32 42.56 -4.25 -26.06
C LYS A 32 43.50 -4.49 -24.89
N LEU A 33 43.05 -4.17 -23.68
CA LEU A 33 43.73 -4.60 -22.46
C LEU A 33 43.34 -6.05 -22.17
N ILE A 34 44.32 -6.95 -22.23
CA ILE A 34 44.14 -8.37 -21.90
C ILE A 34 44.71 -8.62 -20.52
N ILE A 35 43.88 -9.16 -19.62
CA ILE A 35 44.25 -9.57 -18.27
C ILE A 35 44.20 -11.11 -18.21
N GLN A 36 45.37 -11.75 -18.13
CA GLN A 36 45.51 -13.21 -18.05
C GLN A 36 45.78 -13.68 -16.62
N SER A 37 45.68 -15.00 -16.41
CA SER A 37 45.95 -15.66 -15.14
C SER A 37 47.28 -15.21 -14.51
N GLY A 38 47.26 -14.87 -13.22
CA GLY A 38 48.44 -14.44 -12.47
C GLY A 38 48.78 -12.94 -12.57
N ALA A 39 47.99 -12.14 -13.28
CA ALA A 39 48.12 -10.68 -13.23
C ALA A 39 47.70 -10.14 -11.85
N SER A 40 48.54 -9.31 -11.24
CA SER A 40 48.25 -8.61 -9.99
C SER A 40 48.52 -7.11 -10.13
N PHE A 41 47.77 -6.29 -9.41
CA PHE A 41 47.90 -4.85 -9.41
C PHE A 41 48.20 -4.35 -8.01
N ALA A 42 49.20 -3.47 -7.92
CA ALA A 42 49.46 -2.68 -6.72
C ALA A 42 49.47 -1.19 -7.11
N GLY A 43 48.78 -0.37 -6.32
CA GLY A 43 48.75 1.09 -6.48
C GLY A 43 47.40 1.66 -6.91
N ASN A 44 47.20 2.95 -6.63
CA ASN A 44 45.93 3.66 -6.80
C ASN A 44 45.89 4.51 -8.09
N GLY A 45 46.73 4.18 -9.08
CA GLY A 45 46.84 4.93 -10.35
C GLY A 45 45.61 4.85 -11.25
N GLU A 46 45.56 5.67 -12.30
CA GLU A 46 44.53 5.61 -13.34
C GLU A 46 45.01 4.79 -14.56
N ILE A 47 44.22 3.81 -14.97
CA ILE A 47 44.38 3.04 -16.20
C ILE A 47 43.37 3.57 -17.23
N SER A 48 43.85 4.33 -18.22
CA SER A 48 43.01 4.78 -19.32
C SER A 48 42.97 3.74 -20.45
N VAL A 49 41.78 3.23 -20.76
CA VAL A 49 41.55 2.25 -21.81
C VAL A 49 40.77 2.91 -22.95
N LYS A 50 41.26 2.79 -24.18
CA LYS A 50 40.61 3.37 -25.39
C LYS A 50 39.72 2.39 -26.16
N ASP A 51 39.91 1.08 -25.98
CA ASP A 51 39.14 0.02 -26.64
C ASP A 51 38.53 -0.91 -25.58
N SER A 52 38.58 -2.23 -25.71
CA SER A 52 37.94 -3.15 -24.75
C SER A 52 38.89 -3.71 -23.69
N ILE A 53 38.33 -4.14 -22.56
CA ILE A 53 38.97 -5.00 -21.56
C ILE A 53 38.46 -6.42 -21.76
N ARG A 54 39.36 -7.39 -21.78
CA ARG A 54 39.00 -8.81 -21.68
C ARG A 54 39.71 -9.43 -20.47
N ASN A 55 38.92 -10.05 -19.60
CA ASN A 55 39.35 -10.59 -18.33
C ASN A 55 39.10 -12.11 -18.28
N TYR A 56 40.16 -12.87 -18.02
CA TYR A 56 40.16 -14.34 -18.01
C TYR A 56 40.37 -14.94 -16.60
N GLN A 57 40.35 -14.11 -15.55
CA GLN A 57 40.51 -14.55 -14.17
C GLN A 57 39.83 -13.57 -13.20
N ASN A 58 39.63 -13.99 -11.94
CA ASN A 58 39.19 -13.05 -10.90
C ASN A 58 40.30 -12.00 -10.67
N THR A 59 40.00 -10.75 -10.97
CA THR A 59 40.99 -9.67 -10.95
C THR A 59 40.49 -8.51 -10.09
N THR A 60 41.33 -8.02 -9.19
CA THR A 60 41.10 -6.78 -8.45
C THR A 60 42.09 -5.70 -8.87
N ILE A 61 41.57 -4.54 -9.28
CA ILE A 61 42.31 -3.33 -9.64
C ILE A 61 41.95 -2.25 -8.62
N PRO A 62 42.75 -2.02 -7.56
CA PRO A 62 42.39 -1.09 -6.50
C PRO A 62 42.33 0.38 -6.98
N GLY A 63 43.02 0.70 -8.07
CA GLY A 63 43.02 2.04 -8.66
C GLY A 63 41.78 2.38 -9.49
N ARG A 64 41.95 3.39 -10.34
CA ARG A 64 40.90 3.87 -11.25
C ARG A 64 41.06 3.24 -12.63
N ILE A 65 39.97 2.79 -13.22
CA ILE A 65 39.88 2.50 -14.66
C ILE A 65 39.05 3.58 -15.33
N ALA A 66 39.60 4.20 -16.38
CA ALA A 66 38.90 5.15 -17.22
C ALA A 66 38.69 4.57 -18.62
N LEU A 67 37.44 4.24 -18.97
CA LEU A 67 37.05 3.88 -20.33
C LEU A 67 36.81 5.19 -21.10
N ILE A 68 37.68 5.54 -22.04
CA ILE A 68 37.67 6.87 -22.73
C ILE A 68 37.38 6.79 -24.24
N GLY A 69 37.15 5.59 -24.77
CA GLY A 69 36.77 5.34 -26.16
C GLY A 69 35.28 5.54 -26.40
N SER A 70 34.83 5.33 -27.64
CA SER A 70 33.43 5.52 -28.00
C SER A 70 32.55 4.33 -27.59
N ASP A 71 32.78 3.19 -28.23
CA ASP A 71 32.17 1.92 -27.88
C ASP A 71 33.25 1.00 -27.33
N GLN A 72 33.03 0.49 -26.12
CA GLN A 72 34.00 -0.36 -25.43
C GLN A 72 33.26 -1.47 -24.72
N SER A 73 33.94 -2.59 -24.52
CA SER A 73 33.38 -3.71 -23.77
C SER A 73 34.30 -4.12 -22.62
N ILE A 74 33.73 -4.47 -21.49
CA ILE A 74 34.38 -5.27 -20.45
C ILE A 74 33.79 -6.67 -20.56
N VAL A 75 34.59 -7.63 -21.02
CA VAL A 75 34.16 -9.02 -21.16
C VAL A 75 34.88 -9.86 -20.12
N ASN A 76 34.13 -10.38 -19.16
CA ASN A 76 34.62 -11.39 -18.24
C ASN A 76 34.25 -12.78 -18.78
N GLU A 77 35.26 -13.55 -19.14
CA GLU A 77 35.09 -14.90 -19.68
C GLU A 77 34.88 -15.91 -18.54
N ASP A 78 34.21 -17.02 -18.82
CA ASP A 78 34.11 -18.20 -17.95
C ASP A 78 33.62 -17.91 -16.51
N GLY A 79 32.76 -16.90 -16.34
CA GLY A 79 32.18 -16.54 -15.03
C GLY A 79 33.15 -15.80 -14.09
N MET A 80 34.30 -15.35 -14.61
CA MET A 80 35.25 -14.55 -13.84
C MET A 80 34.69 -13.18 -13.46
N ASN A 81 35.27 -12.56 -12.44
CA ASN A 81 34.92 -11.20 -12.03
C ASN A 81 36.06 -10.21 -12.25
N LEU A 82 35.68 -8.97 -12.60
CA LEU A 82 36.57 -7.83 -12.55
C LEU A 82 36.10 -6.94 -11.40
N GLN A 83 36.99 -6.66 -10.45
CA GLN A 83 36.78 -5.74 -9.36
C GLN A 83 37.66 -4.52 -9.56
N VAL A 84 37.10 -3.32 -9.44
CA VAL A 84 37.81 -2.06 -9.64
C VAL A 84 37.53 -1.11 -8.48
N GLY A 85 38.50 -0.30 -8.08
CA GLY A 85 38.29 0.78 -7.11
C GLY A 85 37.30 1.80 -7.66
N ILE A 86 37.74 2.54 -8.68
CA ILE A 86 36.92 3.55 -9.35
C ILE A 86 36.75 3.18 -10.82
N LEU A 87 35.51 3.13 -11.31
CA LEU A 87 35.22 3.05 -12.75
C LEU A 87 34.75 4.41 -13.26
N SER A 88 35.45 4.96 -14.24
CA SER A 88 35.06 6.19 -14.94
C SER A 88 34.76 5.89 -16.39
N LEU A 89 33.52 6.07 -16.81
CA LEU A 89 33.08 5.93 -18.19
C LEU A 89 33.02 7.33 -18.81
N ARG A 90 33.91 7.58 -19.78
CA ARG A 90 34.05 8.84 -20.49
C ARG A 90 33.87 8.63 -22.00
N GLY A 91 33.65 9.72 -22.72
CA GLY A 91 33.46 9.71 -24.17
C GLY A 91 32.04 9.33 -24.59
N ASN A 92 31.75 9.49 -25.89
CA ASN A 92 30.41 9.26 -26.44
C ASN A 92 30.22 7.79 -26.80
N GLY A 93 29.06 7.18 -26.52
CA GLY A 93 28.73 5.83 -26.98
C GLY A 93 28.49 4.82 -25.86
N VAL A 94 28.40 3.54 -26.22
CA VAL A 94 27.92 2.49 -25.33
C VAL A 94 29.09 1.67 -24.78
N LYS A 95 29.12 1.54 -23.45
CA LYS A 95 30.07 0.72 -22.71
C LYS A 95 29.38 -0.55 -22.27
N THR A 96 29.71 -1.69 -22.85
CA THR A 96 29.01 -2.96 -22.58
C THR A 96 29.77 -3.80 -21.56
N ILE A 97 29.07 -4.33 -20.56
CA ILE A 97 29.61 -5.32 -19.62
C ILE A 97 29.05 -6.69 -19.99
N THR A 98 29.89 -7.72 -19.93
CA THR A 98 29.49 -9.13 -19.99
C THR A 98 30.02 -9.84 -18.75
N GLY A 99 29.12 -10.43 -17.97
CA GLY A 99 29.45 -11.13 -16.71
C GLY A 99 29.30 -10.22 -15.47
N LEU A 100 30.14 -10.45 -14.45
CA LEU A 100 30.11 -9.70 -13.18
C LEU A 100 31.19 -8.61 -13.16
N LEU A 101 30.77 -7.35 -12.96
CA LEU A 101 31.66 -6.24 -12.64
C LEU A 101 31.39 -5.73 -11.22
N VAL A 102 32.44 -5.60 -10.41
CA VAL A 102 32.39 -5.04 -9.05
C VAL A 102 33.12 -3.70 -9.02
N VAL A 103 32.48 -2.66 -8.51
CA VAL A 103 33.05 -1.33 -8.29
C VAL A 103 33.06 -1.07 -6.79
N ASN A 104 34.25 -0.97 -6.21
CA ASN A 104 34.41 -0.85 -4.76
C ASN A 104 34.06 0.54 -4.25
N ASP A 105 34.55 1.58 -4.93
CA ASP A 105 34.53 2.94 -4.38
C ASP A 105 33.57 3.85 -5.13
N SER A 106 33.74 4.00 -6.45
CA SER A 106 32.94 4.95 -7.24
C SER A 106 32.73 4.53 -8.68
N LEU A 107 31.46 4.48 -9.08
CA LEU A 107 31.05 4.42 -10.49
C LEU A 107 30.71 5.83 -10.97
N ASN A 108 31.45 6.32 -11.98
CA ASN A 108 31.26 7.61 -12.61
C ASN A 108 30.89 7.42 -14.08
N VAL A 109 29.60 7.56 -14.43
CA VAL A 109 29.15 7.59 -15.84
C VAL A 109 28.90 9.05 -16.23
N LEU A 110 29.74 9.58 -17.12
CA LEU A 110 29.65 10.98 -17.55
C LEU A 110 28.49 11.19 -18.53
N SER A 111 28.11 12.46 -18.70
CA SER A 111 27.12 12.86 -19.69
C SER A 111 27.52 12.43 -21.10
N ASN A 112 26.53 11.98 -21.85
CA ASN A 112 26.66 11.40 -23.19
C ASN A 112 27.30 10.00 -23.26
N THR A 113 27.54 9.34 -22.12
CA THR A 113 27.95 7.94 -22.07
C THR A 113 26.79 7.06 -21.60
N SER A 114 26.67 5.86 -22.18
CA SER A 114 25.75 4.83 -21.72
C SER A 114 26.51 3.59 -21.24
N LEU A 115 26.08 3.00 -20.13
CA LEU A 115 26.58 1.71 -19.64
C LEU A 115 25.54 0.63 -19.89
N ASN A 116 25.82 -0.33 -20.76
CA ASN A 116 24.95 -1.45 -21.05
C ASN A 116 25.35 -2.68 -20.22
N ILE A 117 24.43 -3.14 -19.38
CA ILE A 117 24.58 -4.34 -18.54
C ILE A 117 23.50 -5.40 -18.83
N ALA A 118 22.94 -5.41 -20.04
CA ALA A 118 21.97 -6.42 -20.45
C ALA A 118 22.52 -7.84 -20.18
N ASN A 119 21.72 -8.68 -19.49
CA ASN A 119 22.11 -10.04 -19.06
C ASN A 119 23.38 -10.12 -18.20
N SER A 120 23.75 -9.06 -17.48
CA SER A 120 24.97 -8.99 -16.66
C SER A 120 24.69 -8.46 -15.25
N THR A 121 25.69 -8.61 -14.36
CA THR A 121 25.62 -8.13 -12.98
C THR A 121 26.60 -6.98 -12.76
N LEU A 122 26.11 -5.88 -12.20
CA LEU A 122 26.91 -4.74 -11.76
C LEU A 122 26.77 -4.58 -10.24
N ARG A 123 27.88 -4.70 -9.51
CA ARG A 123 27.92 -4.52 -8.05
C ARG A 123 28.66 -3.24 -7.68
N ILE A 124 28.08 -2.43 -6.80
CA ILE A 124 28.62 -1.14 -6.34
C ILE A 124 28.66 -1.16 -4.80
N LEU A 125 29.87 -1.12 -4.22
CA LEU A 125 30.09 -1.31 -2.78
C LEU A 125 30.18 -0.01 -1.97
N ASP A 126 30.35 1.15 -2.61
CA ASP A 126 30.34 2.45 -1.93
C ASP A 126 29.52 3.46 -2.74
N ASN A 127 30.06 4.61 -3.13
CA ASN A 127 29.26 5.67 -3.73
C ASN A 127 29.05 5.48 -5.24
N SER A 128 27.96 6.03 -5.74
CA SER A 128 27.75 6.21 -7.18
C SER A 128 27.51 7.69 -7.45
N ALA A 129 28.14 8.22 -8.49
CA ALA A 129 27.88 9.57 -8.99
C ALA A 129 27.54 9.46 -10.47
N ASN A 130 26.35 9.88 -10.88
CA ASN A 130 25.88 9.61 -12.23
C ASN A 130 25.40 10.87 -12.97
N ALA A 131 25.89 11.04 -14.19
CA ALA A 131 25.41 12.00 -15.18
C ALA A 131 25.19 11.35 -16.56
N GLY A 132 25.07 10.02 -16.66
CA GLY A 132 24.84 9.24 -17.90
C GLY A 132 23.77 8.14 -17.76
N GLN A 133 23.52 7.38 -18.83
CA GLN A 133 22.44 6.37 -18.89
C GLN A 133 22.95 4.97 -18.54
N ILE A 134 22.17 4.17 -17.81
CA ILE A 134 22.40 2.72 -17.69
C ILE A 134 21.31 1.99 -18.49
N ILE A 135 21.73 1.09 -19.36
CA ILE A 135 20.86 0.27 -20.22
C ILE A 135 20.82 -1.13 -19.62
N THR A 136 19.62 -1.64 -19.36
CA THR A 136 19.39 -2.94 -18.75
C THR A 136 18.27 -3.70 -19.46
N ASN A 137 18.12 -5.00 -19.15
CA ASN A 137 16.99 -5.84 -19.60
C ASN A 137 16.45 -6.68 -18.43
N SER A 138 15.41 -7.49 -18.65
CA SER A 138 14.79 -8.30 -17.59
C SER A 138 15.75 -9.23 -16.84
N ASN A 139 16.92 -9.55 -17.41
CA ASN A 139 17.93 -10.44 -16.83
C ASN A 139 19.09 -9.68 -16.17
N SER A 140 19.09 -8.34 -16.21
CA SER A 140 20.12 -7.54 -15.55
C SER A 140 19.95 -7.54 -14.03
N LEU A 141 21.08 -7.53 -13.30
CA LEU A 141 21.12 -7.39 -11.85
C LEU A 141 22.05 -6.23 -11.45
N ILE A 142 21.55 -5.26 -10.67
CA ILE A 142 22.38 -4.23 -10.03
C ILE A 142 22.37 -4.45 -8.53
N GLU A 143 23.56 -4.49 -7.93
CA GLU A 143 23.79 -4.73 -6.52
C GLU A 143 24.39 -3.50 -5.86
N TYR A 144 23.79 -3.00 -4.78
CA TYR A 144 24.34 -1.92 -3.94
C TYR A 144 24.62 -2.44 -2.54
N GLY A 145 25.89 -2.58 -2.17
CA GLY A 145 26.32 -3.44 -1.06
C GLY A 145 27.14 -2.80 0.05
N LYS A 146 26.99 -1.49 0.32
CA LYS A 146 27.84 -0.80 1.29
C LYS A 146 27.60 -1.26 2.74
N ASP A 147 28.60 -1.89 3.34
CA ASP A 147 28.54 -2.52 4.67
C ASP A 147 28.83 -1.60 5.86
N ASN A 148 29.46 -0.44 5.65
CA ASN A 148 29.86 0.48 6.72
C ASN A 148 29.68 1.96 6.30
N GLY A 149 29.50 2.84 7.29
CA GLY A 149 29.53 4.30 7.10
C GLY A 149 28.19 4.94 6.74
N ASN A 150 28.28 6.19 6.27
CA ASN A 150 27.14 7.03 5.90
C ASN A 150 26.33 6.45 4.72
N GLU A 151 25.22 7.11 4.43
CA GLU A 151 24.31 6.88 3.31
C GLU A 151 25.01 6.49 1.98
N GLN A 152 24.52 5.44 1.32
CA GLN A 152 24.89 5.03 -0.03
C GLN A 152 23.89 5.61 -1.03
N LEU A 153 24.41 6.31 -2.03
CA LEU A 153 23.60 6.89 -3.10
C LEU A 153 23.28 5.83 -4.16
N VAL A 154 21.99 5.65 -4.44
CA VAL A 154 21.45 4.78 -5.49
C VAL A 154 21.07 5.66 -6.69
N MET A 155 21.48 5.23 -7.87
CA MET A 155 21.29 6.00 -9.10
C MET A 155 19.81 5.95 -9.53
N GLY A 156 19.26 7.10 -9.91
CA GLY A 156 17.97 7.16 -10.62
C GLY A 156 18.08 6.57 -12.04
N GLY A 157 16.95 6.44 -12.73
CA GLY A 157 16.85 5.93 -14.09
C GLY A 157 15.75 4.88 -14.28
N VAL A 158 15.68 4.33 -15.49
CA VAL A 158 14.76 3.24 -15.83
C VAL A 158 15.57 1.96 -15.99
N TYR A 159 15.33 1.01 -15.09
CA TYR A 159 16.01 -0.28 -15.04
C TYR A 159 15.01 -1.41 -15.30
N ARG A 160 15.12 -2.03 -16.47
CA ARG A 160 14.56 -3.37 -16.68
C ARG A 160 15.41 -4.38 -15.90
N GLY A 161 14.81 -5.32 -15.17
CA GLY A 161 15.53 -6.30 -14.33
C GLY A 161 15.46 -6.04 -12.81
N LYS A 162 16.46 -6.54 -12.06
CA LYS A 162 16.45 -6.57 -10.59
C LYS A 162 17.49 -5.62 -10.00
N ILE A 163 17.10 -4.87 -8.97
CA ILE A 163 18.01 -4.17 -8.07
C ILE A 163 18.02 -4.89 -6.73
N LYS A 164 19.20 -5.30 -6.25
CA LYS A 164 19.39 -5.81 -4.88
C LYS A 164 20.16 -4.78 -4.06
N LEU A 165 19.54 -4.29 -3.01
CA LEU A 165 20.10 -3.37 -2.05
C LEU A 165 20.48 -4.15 -0.79
N TYR A 166 21.73 -4.09 -0.34
CA TYR A 166 22.15 -4.77 0.88
C TYR A 166 23.25 -4.03 1.65
N GLY A 167 23.58 -4.56 2.83
CA GLY A 167 24.58 -3.98 3.74
C GLY A 167 23.95 -3.03 4.77
N LYS A 168 24.79 -2.50 5.67
CA LYS A 168 24.31 -1.76 6.86
C LYS A 168 24.11 -0.26 6.66
N SER A 169 24.51 0.29 5.52
CA SER A 169 24.30 1.72 5.20
C SER A 169 22.88 2.00 4.72
N ARG A 170 22.35 3.19 5.05
CA ARG A 170 21.10 3.73 4.48
C ARG A 170 21.23 3.89 2.96
N LYS A 171 20.23 3.54 2.16
CA LYS A 171 20.21 3.77 0.71
C LYS A 171 19.40 5.01 0.37
N SER A 172 19.93 5.93 -0.45
CA SER A 172 19.23 7.15 -0.87
C SER A 172 19.05 7.20 -2.37
N LEU A 173 17.82 7.39 -2.83
CA LEU A 173 17.57 7.56 -4.26
C LEU A 173 17.87 8.99 -4.69
N LEU A 174 18.89 9.17 -5.54
CA LEU A 174 19.32 10.49 -6.03
C LEU A 174 18.36 11.12 -7.06
N GLY A 175 17.48 10.32 -7.65
CA GLY A 175 16.51 10.78 -8.65
C GLY A 175 15.37 9.79 -8.79
N GLU A 176 14.49 10.03 -9.76
CA GLU A 176 13.41 9.10 -10.05
C GLU A 176 13.97 7.72 -10.44
N LEU A 177 13.45 6.67 -9.84
CA LEU A 177 13.86 5.29 -10.08
C LEU A 177 12.65 4.50 -10.57
N THR A 178 12.74 3.91 -11.77
CA THR A 178 11.79 2.92 -12.25
C THR A 178 12.49 1.58 -12.37
N VAL A 179 12.00 0.54 -11.71
CA VAL A 179 12.61 -0.80 -11.73
C VAL A 179 11.58 -1.89 -11.91
N ASP A 180 11.94 -3.00 -12.56
CA ASP A 180 11.04 -4.17 -12.62
C ASP A 180 10.97 -4.89 -11.26
N SER A 181 12.09 -5.10 -10.55
CA SER A 181 12.05 -5.64 -9.19
C SER A 181 13.12 -5.06 -8.27
N ILE A 182 12.78 -4.95 -6.98
CA ILE A 182 13.72 -4.54 -5.94
C ILE A 182 13.69 -5.53 -4.78
N GLU A 183 14.88 -5.90 -4.30
CA GLU A 183 15.07 -6.66 -3.07
C GLU A 183 15.94 -5.83 -2.13
N HIS A 184 15.57 -5.75 -0.86
CA HIS A 184 16.37 -5.05 0.13
C HIS A 184 16.55 -5.82 1.43
N GLU A 185 17.82 -6.03 1.78
CA GLU A 185 18.30 -6.68 2.99
C GLU A 185 19.33 -5.77 3.68
N GLY A 186 18.90 -4.92 4.61
CA GLY A 186 19.79 -3.89 5.16
C GLY A 186 19.20 -3.06 6.29
N TRP A 187 19.66 -1.81 6.43
CA TRP A 187 19.16 -0.93 7.50
C TRP A 187 17.90 -0.16 7.10
N ALA A 188 17.99 0.71 6.09
CA ALA A 188 16.86 1.51 5.62
C ALA A 188 17.03 2.00 4.17
N ILE A 189 15.92 2.16 3.46
CA ILE A 189 15.84 2.89 2.18
C ILE A 189 15.19 4.25 2.43
N SER A 190 15.77 5.32 1.87
CA SER A 190 15.19 6.65 1.77
C SER A 190 14.78 6.95 0.34
N VAL A 191 13.51 7.23 0.17
CA VAL A 191 12.92 7.65 -1.10
C VAL A 191 12.77 9.18 -1.01
N ASN A 192 13.70 9.90 -1.64
CA ASN A 192 13.73 11.37 -1.69
C ASN A 192 13.14 11.94 -3.00
N ASN A 193 12.75 11.05 -3.92
CA ASN A 193 12.16 11.32 -5.23
C ASN A 193 11.13 10.22 -5.53
N ASN A 194 10.63 10.11 -6.77
CA ASN A 194 9.69 9.05 -7.12
C ASN A 194 10.37 7.67 -7.27
N LEU A 195 9.85 6.64 -6.60
CA LEU A 195 10.23 5.24 -6.78
C LEU A 195 9.05 4.48 -7.39
N ASN A 196 9.17 4.09 -8.66
CA ASN A 196 8.19 3.30 -9.39
C ASN A 196 8.68 1.85 -9.54
N ILE A 197 7.92 0.88 -9.02
CA ILE A 197 8.27 -0.54 -9.11
C ILE A 197 7.19 -1.25 -9.92
N ASN A 198 7.55 -1.72 -11.12
CA ASN A 198 6.61 -2.32 -12.06
C ASN A 198 6.31 -3.79 -11.73
N GLY A 199 7.27 -4.51 -11.16
CA GLY A 199 7.15 -5.91 -10.72
C GLY A 199 7.32 -6.01 -9.21
N LYS A 200 7.92 -7.11 -8.72
CA LYS A 200 7.94 -7.46 -7.30
C LYS A 200 8.85 -6.53 -6.48
N ALA A 201 8.35 -5.98 -5.37
CA ALA A 201 9.17 -5.34 -4.35
C ALA A 201 9.23 -6.21 -3.08
N GLU A 202 10.42 -6.55 -2.60
CA GLU A 202 10.62 -7.21 -1.30
C GLU A 202 11.55 -6.35 -0.44
N ILE A 203 10.96 -5.58 0.47
CA ILE A 203 11.68 -4.65 1.34
C ILE A 203 11.52 -5.13 2.78
N ASP A 204 12.51 -5.83 3.30
CA ASP A 204 12.45 -6.45 4.64
C ASP A 204 12.84 -5.51 5.79
N THR A 205 13.02 -4.23 5.50
CA THR A 205 13.57 -3.24 6.42
C THR A 205 12.67 -2.01 6.50
N LEU A 206 13.15 -0.95 7.15
CA LEU A 206 12.53 0.37 7.09
C LEU A 206 12.61 0.97 5.68
N LEU A 207 11.46 1.33 5.12
CA LEU A 207 11.32 2.18 3.95
C LEU A 207 10.78 3.54 4.40
N ASN A 208 11.58 4.59 4.20
CA ASN A 208 11.21 5.96 4.52
C ASN A 208 10.89 6.73 3.23
N VAL A 209 9.64 7.18 3.06
CA VAL A 209 9.22 8.03 1.95
C VAL A 209 9.11 9.47 2.44
N ASN A 210 9.99 10.34 1.93
CA ASN A 210 10.06 11.73 2.37
C ASN A 210 8.98 12.61 1.73
N SER A 211 8.77 13.79 2.32
CA SER A 211 7.79 14.77 1.84
C SER A 211 7.98 15.09 0.36
N GLY A 212 6.89 15.12 -0.39
CA GLY A 212 6.90 15.37 -1.84
C GLY A 212 7.39 14.21 -2.70
N SER A 213 7.75 13.06 -2.11
CA SER A 213 8.13 11.84 -2.84
C SER A 213 6.97 10.86 -2.94
N GLN A 214 6.95 10.07 -4.01
CA GLN A 214 5.97 9.00 -4.22
C GLN A 214 6.64 7.63 -4.37
N LEU A 215 6.13 6.63 -3.64
CA LEU A 215 6.37 5.22 -3.94
C LEU A 215 5.16 4.66 -4.68
N THR A 216 5.37 4.14 -5.89
CA THR A 216 4.31 3.49 -6.68
C THR A 216 4.63 2.02 -6.87
N LEU A 217 3.72 1.15 -6.45
CA LEU A 217 3.80 -0.29 -6.64
C LEU A 217 2.72 -0.74 -7.62
N LYS A 218 3.12 -1.46 -8.68
CA LYS A 218 2.19 -1.95 -9.72
C LYS A 218 2.01 -3.47 -9.76
N SER A 219 2.74 -4.21 -8.92
CA SER A 219 2.67 -5.68 -8.90
C SER A 219 1.83 -6.24 -7.76
N ASP A 220 1.37 -7.45 -8.00
CA ASP A 220 0.41 -8.22 -7.20
C ASP A 220 1.10 -8.94 -6.02
N SER A 221 2.40 -8.74 -5.80
CA SER A 221 3.20 -9.56 -4.87
C SER A 221 4.31 -8.76 -4.16
N SER A 222 4.06 -7.49 -3.88
CA SER A 222 5.01 -6.67 -3.14
C SER A 222 4.85 -6.81 -1.62
N SER A 223 5.96 -6.79 -0.89
CA SER A 223 6.04 -6.82 0.57
C SER A 223 6.95 -5.70 1.09
N ILE A 224 6.50 -4.98 2.11
CA ILE A 224 7.28 -3.94 2.81
C ILE A 224 7.13 -4.21 4.31
N ARG A 225 8.21 -4.59 4.99
CA ARG A 225 8.12 -4.95 6.41
C ARG A 225 7.83 -3.73 7.29
N TYR A 226 8.65 -2.69 7.20
CA TYR A 226 8.52 -1.50 8.03
C TYR A 226 8.40 -0.27 7.16
N LEU A 227 7.38 0.54 7.43
CA LEU A 227 7.11 1.74 6.67
C LEU A 227 7.05 2.97 7.58
N ALA A 228 7.81 4.00 7.20
CA ALA A 228 7.76 5.31 7.81
C ALA A 228 7.74 6.39 6.74
N GLY A 229 7.39 7.61 7.12
CA GLY A 229 7.44 8.77 6.24
C GLY A 229 7.45 10.06 7.04
N ASN A 230 7.75 11.15 6.35
CA ASN A 230 7.45 12.51 6.80
C ASN A 230 6.66 13.17 5.66
N ASP A 231 5.35 12.98 5.62
CA ASP A 231 4.42 13.52 4.61
C ASP A 231 4.55 12.95 3.18
N GLY A 232 5.24 11.81 3.01
CA GLY A 232 5.33 11.11 1.72
C GLY A 232 4.02 10.44 1.28
N ILE A 233 3.89 10.17 -0.03
CA ILE A 233 2.77 9.43 -0.62
C ILE A 233 3.21 8.02 -0.98
N ILE A 234 2.40 7.03 -0.60
CA ILE A 234 2.54 5.64 -1.05
C ILE A 234 1.29 5.28 -1.79
N GLU A 235 1.45 4.85 -3.03
CA GLU A 235 0.37 4.49 -3.92
C GLU A 235 0.53 3.07 -4.45
N VAL A 236 -0.54 2.28 -4.28
CA VAL A 236 -0.72 1.01 -4.99
C VAL A 236 -1.73 1.25 -6.11
N GLN A 237 -1.34 0.99 -7.36
CA GLN A 237 -2.19 1.21 -8.54
C GLN A 237 -2.90 -0.09 -8.98
N SER A 238 -3.80 0.03 -9.96
CA SER A 238 -4.69 -1.03 -10.46
C SER A 238 -3.99 -2.38 -10.65
N ASN A 239 -4.57 -3.45 -10.10
CA ASN A 239 -4.04 -4.83 -10.02
C ASN A 239 -2.82 -5.02 -9.09
N GLY A 240 -2.22 -3.95 -8.58
CA GLY A 240 -1.20 -4.02 -7.54
C GLY A 240 -1.78 -4.55 -6.23
N LYS A 241 -1.03 -5.43 -5.58
CA LYS A 241 -1.30 -5.91 -4.22
C LYS A 241 -0.05 -5.70 -3.38
N LEU A 242 -0.14 -4.76 -2.44
CA LEU A 242 0.84 -4.63 -1.36
C LEU A 242 0.37 -5.52 -0.22
N ALA A 243 0.87 -6.76 -0.22
CA ALA A 243 0.35 -7.82 0.64
C ALA A 243 0.85 -7.71 2.10
N PHE A 244 1.87 -6.89 2.37
CA PHE A 244 2.49 -6.83 3.69
C PHE A 244 2.96 -5.42 4.01
N ILE A 245 2.32 -4.77 4.99
CA ILE A 245 2.93 -3.77 5.86
C ILE A 245 2.84 -4.30 7.29
N ASN A 246 3.99 -4.68 7.88
CA ASN A 246 4.00 -5.23 9.24
C ASN A 246 3.77 -4.13 10.27
N GLU A 247 4.38 -2.95 10.10
CA GLU A 247 4.03 -1.78 10.91
C GLU A 247 4.14 -0.51 10.06
N ALA A 248 3.12 0.35 10.14
CA ALA A 248 3.13 1.71 9.60
C ALA A 248 3.06 2.69 10.76
N ASN A 249 4.19 3.29 11.15
CA ASN A 249 4.27 4.16 12.32
C ASN A 249 4.67 5.58 11.91
N ASN A 250 3.99 6.58 12.50
CA ASN A 250 4.33 8.00 12.61
C ASN A 250 4.86 8.69 11.34
N GLY A 251 4.10 9.68 10.84
CA GLY A 251 4.57 10.68 9.86
C GLY A 251 4.32 10.35 8.39
N ILE A 252 3.72 9.21 8.03
CA ILE A 252 3.33 8.96 6.64
C ILE A 252 2.20 9.92 6.25
N GLY A 253 2.37 10.67 5.15
CA GLY A 253 1.41 11.70 4.72
C GLY A 253 0.15 11.11 4.12
N THR A 254 0.28 10.20 3.16
CA THR A 254 -0.86 9.49 2.58
C THR A 254 -0.47 8.07 2.16
N ILE A 255 -1.25 7.09 2.62
CA ILE A 255 -1.24 5.73 2.05
C ILE A 255 -2.51 5.58 1.23
N ARG A 256 -2.36 5.39 -0.08
CA ARG A 256 -3.46 5.30 -1.04
C ARG A 256 -3.39 4.00 -1.82
N THR A 257 -4.56 3.42 -2.09
CA THR A 257 -4.73 2.45 -3.18
C THR A 257 -5.72 2.97 -4.23
N VAL A 258 -5.45 2.68 -5.50
CA VAL A 258 -6.27 3.00 -6.68
C VAL A 258 -6.62 1.68 -7.36
N ASP A 259 -7.81 1.16 -7.13
CA ASP A 259 -8.27 -0.15 -7.66
C ASP A 259 -7.39 -1.37 -7.31
N GLY A 260 -6.40 -1.22 -6.42
CA GLY A 260 -5.53 -2.29 -5.92
C GLY A 260 -5.88 -2.73 -4.50
N GLU A 261 -5.10 -3.65 -3.94
CA GLU A 261 -5.27 -4.15 -2.58
C GLU A 261 -4.07 -3.78 -1.69
N ILE A 262 -4.34 -3.27 -0.48
CA ILE A 262 -3.33 -3.10 0.58
C ILE A 262 -3.74 -3.94 1.79
N ILE A 263 -2.83 -4.79 2.28
CA ILE A 263 -3.03 -5.58 3.50
C ILE A 263 -2.02 -5.13 4.55
N PHE A 264 -2.53 -4.63 5.67
CA PHE A 264 -1.76 -4.30 6.86
C PHE A 264 -1.81 -5.47 7.84
N LYS A 265 -0.64 -6.06 8.11
CA LYS A 265 -0.50 -7.23 8.98
C LYS A 265 -0.23 -6.89 10.44
N GLY A 266 0.31 -5.71 10.70
CA GLY A 266 0.41 -5.18 12.05
C GLY A 266 -0.21 -3.80 12.18
N ASN A 267 0.15 -3.12 13.27
CA ASN A 267 -0.54 -1.90 13.67
C ASN A 267 -0.29 -0.78 12.65
N VAL A 268 -1.34 -0.02 12.37
CA VAL A 268 -1.30 1.20 11.56
C VAL A 268 -1.50 2.39 12.50
N ASN A 269 -0.45 3.17 12.72
CA ASN A 269 -0.47 4.41 13.48
C ASN A 269 -0.01 5.55 12.56
N SER A 270 -0.92 6.01 11.70
CA SER A 270 -0.65 7.07 10.73
C SER A 270 -1.11 8.43 11.27
N ASN A 271 -0.26 9.45 11.14
CA ASN A 271 -0.68 10.84 11.37
C ASN A 271 -1.25 11.50 10.10
N GLY A 272 -1.15 10.82 8.96
CA GLY A 272 -1.69 11.27 7.68
C GLY A 272 -2.93 10.49 7.24
N THR A 273 -3.23 10.58 5.95
CA THR A 273 -4.45 10.07 5.34
C THR A 273 -4.34 8.61 4.92
N LEU A 274 -5.33 7.79 5.28
CA LEU A 274 -5.58 6.50 4.61
C LEU A 274 -6.63 6.71 3.54
N ALA A 275 -6.29 6.43 2.28
CA ALA A 275 -7.15 6.69 1.15
C ALA A 275 -7.39 5.45 0.28
N ILE A 276 -8.60 5.33 -0.23
CA ILE A 276 -8.91 4.42 -1.32
C ILE A 276 -9.65 5.22 -2.39
N THR A 277 -9.12 5.23 -3.61
CA THR A 277 -9.80 5.78 -4.77
C THR A 277 -10.23 4.65 -5.69
N GLY A 278 -11.41 4.78 -6.31
CA GLY A 278 -11.99 3.71 -7.12
C GLY A 278 -12.47 2.53 -6.28
N ASN A 279 -12.32 1.32 -6.80
CA ASN A 279 -12.79 0.04 -6.26
C ASN A 279 -11.73 -0.68 -5.41
N GLY A 280 -10.69 0.01 -4.96
CA GLY A 280 -9.59 -0.59 -4.22
C GLY A 280 -10.03 -1.22 -2.89
N VAL A 281 -9.16 -2.04 -2.33
CA VAL A 281 -9.37 -2.78 -1.09
C VAL A 281 -8.29 -2.43 -0.07
N MET A 282 -8.67 -2.16 1.17
CA MET A 282 -7.75 -2.00 2.29
C MET A 282 -8.14 -2.94 3.43
N SER A 283 -7.23 -3.83 3.83
CA SER A 283 -7.45 -4.83 4.88
C SER A 283 -6.55 -4.58 6.07
N PHE A 284 -7.12 -4.60 7.28
CA PHE A 284 -6.40 -4.43 8.54
C PHE A 284 -6.49 -5.70 9.38
N GLU A 285 -5.38 -6.44 9.51
CA GLU A 285 -5.30 -7.61 10.39
C GLU A 285 -5.08 -7.24 11.86
N GLN A 286 -4.67 -5.99 12.15
CA GLN A 286 -4.40 -5.50 13.52
C GLN A 286 -4.98 -4.09 13.72
N LYS A 287 -4.63 -3.38 14.80
CA LYS A 287 -5.24 -2.08 15.14
C LYS A 287 -4.89 -1.01 14.09
N VAL A 288 -5.88 -0.21 13.71
CA VAL A 288 -5.71 0.96 12.83
C VAL A 288 -6.07 2.25 13.57
N SER A 289 -5.23 3.26 13.40
CA SER A 289 -5.40 4.63 13.86
C SER A 289 -4.83 5.58 12.81
N SER A 290 -5.69 6.40 12.21
CA SER A 290 -5.33 7.48 11.30
C SER A 290 -6.12 8.74 11.63
N THR A 291 -5.56 9.90 11.32
CA THR A 291 -6.21 11.20 11.50
C THR A 291 -7.27 11.47 10.43
N ASN A 292 -7.09 10.94 9.22
CA ASN A 292 -7.93 11.21 8.05
C ASN A 292 -8.19 9.94 7.26
N TYR A 293 -9.47 9.68 6.97
CA TYR A 293 -9.91 8.57 6.12
C TYR A 293 -10.61 9.13 4.89
N LEU A 294 -10.14 8.78 3.69
CA LEU A 294 -10.74 9.20 2.42
C LEU A 294 -11.02 7.97 1.55
N PHE A 295 -12.19 7.38 1.74
CA PHE A 295 -12.60 6.17 1.03
C PHE A 295 -13.64 6.49 -0.04
N SER A 296 -13.40 5.98 -1.25
CA SER A 296 -14.36 6.03 -2.35
C SER A 296 -15.66 5.30 -1.98
N PRO A 297 -16.84 5.77 -2.41
CA PRO A 297 -18.11 5.06 -2.21
C PRO A 297 -18.14 3.62 -2.78
N THR A 298 -17.24 3.29 -3.71
CA THR A 298 -17.14 1.96 -4.32
C THR A 298 -15.99 1.10 -3.78
N SER A 299 -15.20 1.64 -2.85
CA SER A 299 -14.07 0.93 -2.23
C SER A 299 -14.52 -0.12 -1.22
N THR A 300 -13.61 -0.99 -0.78
CA THR A 300 -13.87 -1.92 0.32
C THR A 300 -12.81 -1.79 1.41
N VAL A 301 -13.25 -1.61 2.65
CA VAL A 301 -12.38 -1.69 3.84
C VAL A 301 -12.71 -2.94 4.63
N ILE A 302 -11.69 -3.66 5.06
CA ILE A 302 -11.83 -4.94 5.78
C ILE A 302 -11.16 -4.81 7.14
N TYR A 303 -11.93 -5.04 8.20
CA TYR A 303 -11.42 -5.23 9.56
C TYR A 303 -11.29 -6.73 9.82
N ASN A 304 -10.06 -7.22 9.72
CA ASN A 304 -9.70 -8.65 9.68
C ASN A 304 -8.92 -9.13 10.91
N GLY A 305 -8.74 -8.29 11.93
CA GLY A 305 -8.14 -8.71 13.20
C GLY A 305 -9.15 -9.38 14.11
N ALA A 306 -8.72 -9.82 15.29
CA ALA A 306 -9.61 -10.41 16.30
C ALA A 306 -10.59 -9.36 16.87
N ASP A 307 -10.27 -8.80 18.04
CA ASP A 307 -10.98 -7.64 18.55
C ASP A 307 -10.41 -6.36 17.94
N GLN A 308 -11.25 -5.54 17.33
CA GLN A 308 -10.83 -4.30 16.66
C GLN A 308 -11.84 -3.18 16.86
N THR A 309 -11.32 -1.96 16.96
CA THR A 309 -12.14 -0.75 16.87
C THR A 309 -12.27 -0.33 15.41
N ILE A 310 -13.50 -0.22 14.93
CA ILE A 310 -13.82 0.35 13.62
C ILE A 310 -13.69 1.87 13.73
N ALA A 311 -12.91 2.45 12.82
CA ALA A 311 -12.64 3.87 12.84
C ALA A 311 -13.88 4.67 12.39
N ARG A 312 -13.96 5.93 12.83
CA ARG A 312 -14.99 6.84 12.35
C ARG A 312 -14.61 7.34 10.95
N ALA A 313 -15.21 6.75 9.92
CA ALA A 313 -15.00 7.13 8.52
C ALA A 313 -16.29 7.00 7.71
N ASN A 314 -16.26 7.48 6.46
CA ASN A 314 -17.27 7.19 5.47
C ASN A 314 -16.78 6.05 4.58
N TYR A 315 -17.35 4.87 4.73
CA TYR A 315 -16.96 3.68 4.00
C TYR A 315 -17.75 3.54 2.70
N GLY A 316 -17.10 3.02 1.65
CA GLY A 316 -17.82 2.43 0.52
C GLY A 316 -18.50 1.16 1.01
N ASN A 317 -17.79 0.04 0.95
CA ASN A 317 -18.17 -1.20 1.60
C ASN A 317 -17.31 -1.41 2.85
N LEU A 318 -17.94 -1.89 3.93
CA LEU A 318 -17.27 -2.25 5.18
C LEU A 318 -17.45 -3.75 5.40
N ARG A 319 -16.35 -4.50 5.47
CA ARG A 319 -16.35 -5.92 5.76
C ARG A 319 -15.73 -6.20 7.13
N LEU A 320 -16.45 -6.93 7.96
CA LEU A 320 -16.04 -7.35 9.29
C LEU A 320 -15.76 -8.85 9.23
N ALA A 321 -14.48 -9.21 9.29
CA ALA A 321 -14.01 -10.56 9.00
C ALA A 321 -13.30 -11.18 10.20
N ASN A 322 -13.00 -12.48 10.07
CA ASN A 322 -12.39 -13.32 11.10
C ASN A 322 -13.18 -13.35 12.42
N SER A 323 -12.60 -13.89 13.49
CA SER A 323 -13.24 -13.93 14.81
C SER A 323 -13.18 -12.59 15.55
N GLY A 324 -13.93 -12.47 16.65
CA GLY A 324 -13.80 -11.37 17.61
C GLY A 324 -14.75 -10.19 17.39
N THR A 325 -14.76 -9.27 18.35
CA THR A 325 -15.68 -8.14 18.39
C THR A 325 -15.11 -6.95 17.63
N LYS A 326 -15.87 -6.48 16.64
CA LYS A 326 -15.60 -5.30 15.83
C LYS A 326 -16.47 -4.15 16.36
N MET A 327 -15.87 -3.33 17.20
CA MET A 327 -16.57 -2.28 17.94
C MET A 327 -16.51 -0.95 17.21
N PHE A 328 -17.66 -0.36 16.90
CA PHE A 328 -17.71 0.96 16.27
C PHE A 328 -17.25 2.06 17.25
N SER A 329 -16.46 3.02 16.75
CA SER A 329 -16.09 4.21 17.52
C SER A 329 -17.29 5.12 17.74
N SER A 330 -17.22 5.99 18.75
CA SER A 330 -18.24 7.02 18.97
C SER A 330 -18.29 8.05 17.83
N GLY A 331 -19.49 8.58 17.57
CA GLY A 331 -19.77 9.50 16.47
C GLY A 331 -20.31 8.79 15.22
N ILE A 332 -20.27 9.48 14.07
CA ILE A 332 -20.92 9.05 12.82
C ILE A 332 -19.98 8.20 11.98
N THR A 333 -20.33 6.94 11.78
CA THR A 333 -19.75 6.07 10.75
C THR A 333 -20.69 6.03 9.56
N GLY A 334 -20.24 6.56 8.42
CA GLY A 334 -21.02 6.57 7.18
C GLY A 334 -20.80 5.29 6.38
N ILE A 335 -21.87 4.76 5.78
CA ILE A 335 -21.85 3.56 4.93
C ILE A 335 -22.51 3.93 3.60
N ALA A 336 -21.73 4.04 2.54
CA ALA A 336 -22.22 4.36 1.19
C ALA A 336 -22.61 3.13 0.37
N GLY A 337 -22.04 1.97 0.70
CA GLY A 337 -22.33 0.65 0.14
C GLY A 337 -23.00 -0.23 1.19
N THR A 338 -22.35 -1.32 1.59
CA THR A 338 -22.88 -2.30 2.56
C THR A 338 -21.98 -2.50 3.78
N ILE A 339 -22.57 -3.03 4.86
CA ILE A 339 -21.84 -3.72 5.92
C ILE A 339 -21.98 -5.22 5.69
N ASP A 340 -20.86 -5.92 5.57
CA ASP A 340 -20.81 -7.39 5.49
C ASP A 340 -20.12 -7.94 6.75
N VAL A 341 -20.79 -8.85 7.46
CA VAL A 341 -20.28 -9.45 8.69
C VAL A 341 -20.08 -10.94 8.43
N GLU A 342 -18.82 -11.35 8.27
CA GLU A 342 -18.48 -12.74 7.97
C GLU A 342 -18.62 -13.62 9.23
N ASN A 343 -18.74 -14.93 8.99
CA ASN A 343 -18.94 -15.90 10.05
C ASN A 343 -17.77 -15.89 11.07
N GLY A 344 -18.11 -15.67 12.33
CA GLY A 344 -17.17 -15.58 13.46
C GLY A 344 -16.93 -14.15 13.97
N ALA A 345 -17.22 -13.12 13.16
CA ALA A 345 -17.13 -11.74 13.60
C ALA A 345 -18.39 -11.33 14.36
N VAL A 346 -18.25 -10.43 15.33
CA VAL A 346 -19.37 -9.79 16.03
C VAL A 346 -19.29 -8.29 15.82
N ALA A 347 -20.31 -7.68 15.22
CA ALA A 347 -20.39 -6.23 15.10
C ALA A 347 -21.00 -5.64 16.38
N ASP A 348 -20.26 -4.75 17.06
CA ASP A 348 -20.74 -4.01 18.23
C ASP A 348 -20.91 -2.53 17.87
N ALA A 349 -22.13 -2.16 17.48
CA ALA A 349 -22.54 -0.79 17.21
C ALA A 349 -23.32 -0.17 18.39
N ILE A 350 -23.11 -0.68 19.62
CA ILE A 350 -23.82 -0.25 20.83
C ILE A 350 -22.89 0.41 21.84
N THR A 351 -21.80 -0.27 22.20
CA THR A 351 -20.99 0.06 23.39
C THR A 351 -20.53 1.51 23.46
N ASN A 352 -20.17 2.10 22.31
CA ASN A 352 -19.63 3.46 22.25
C ASN A 352 -20.63 4.54 21.83
N SER A 353 -21.94 4.27 21.91
CA SER A 353 -22.98 5.21 21.47
C SER A 353 -22.76 5.69 20.02
N SER A 354 -22.42 4.75 19.12
CA SER A 354 -22.12 5.04 17.73
C SER A 354 -23.37 5.40 16.93
N ILE A 355 -23.20 6.25 15.92
CA ILE A 355 -24.21 6.55 14.91
C ILE A 355 -23.78 5.86 13.62
N ILE A 356 -24.57 4.90 13.14
CA ILE A 356 -24.34 4.30 11.82
C ILE A 356 -25.29 4.96 10.83
N ASP A 357 -24.72 5.59 9.80
CA ASP A 357 -25.46 6.36 8.80
C ASP A 357 -25.32 5.73 7.42
N TYR A 358 -26.38 5.09 6.95
CA TYR A 358 -26.46 4.62 5.57
C TYR A 358 -26.76 5.81 4.67
N ASN A 359 -25.73 6.27 3.96
CA ASN A 359 -25.70 7.58 3.30
C ASN A 359 -25.34 7.50 1.80
N GLY A 360 -25.38 6.31 1.20
CA GLY A 360 -25.02 6.09 -0.20
C GLY A 360 -26.06 6.55 -1.20
N THR A 361 -25.68 7.17 -2.30
CA THR A 361 -26.64 7.60 -3.34
C THR A 361 -27.15 6.45 -4.21
N GLY A 362 -26.53 5.27 -4.12
CA GLY A 362 -26.93 4.05 -4.83
C GLY A 362 -27.97 3.21 -4.08
N ALA A 363 -28.20 2.00 -4.56
CA ALA A 363 -28.97 1.01 -3.81
C ALA A 363 -28.16 0.54 -2.60
N GLN A 364 -28.81 0.34 -1.45
CA GLN A 364 -28.17 -0.09 -0.21
C GLN A 364 -28.99 -1.16 0.51
N VAL A 365 -28.28 -2.00 1.28
CA VAL A 365 -28.90 -2.96 2.20
C VAL A 365 -28.54 -2.55 3.62
N ILE A 366 -29.56 -2.35 4.45
CA ILE A 366 -29.39 -2.11 5.88
C ILE A 366 -29.15 -3.46 6.54
N ALA A 367 -27.95 -3.65 7.09
CA ALA A 367 -27.59 -4.91 7.74
C ALA A 367 -28.42 -5.15 9.01
N GLY A 368 -28.81 -6.40 9.23
CA GLY A 368 -29.52 -6.87 10.41
C GLY A 368 -28.62 -6.89 11.64
N LEU A 369 -28.40 -5.72 12.24
CA LEU A 369 -27.53 -5.52 13.39
C LEU A 369 -28.29 -4.84 14.53
N GLN A 370 -27.65 -4.78 15.70
CA GLN A 370 -28.06 -3.93 16.79
C GLN A 370 -27.27 -2.62 16.76
N TYR A 371 -27.99 -1.51 16.59
CA TYR A 371 -27.47 -0.15 16.49
C TYR A 371 -27.80 0.65 17.75
N TYR A 372 -26.86 1.49 18.21
CA TYR A 372 -27.20 2.53 19.18
C TYR A 372 -28.08 3.57 18.50
N ASP A 373 -27.53 4.31 17.54
CA ASP A 373 -28.27 5.17 16.62
C ASP A 373 -28.16 4.65 15.19
N LEU A 374 -29.29 4.60 14.48
CA LEU A 374 -29.36 4.26 13.06
C LEU A 374 -29.90 5.45 12.28
N ARG A 375 -29.17 5.86 11.23
CA ARG A 375 -29.58 6.89 10.29
C ARG A 375 -29.65 6.38 8.86
N ILE A 376 -30.58 6.92 8.11
CA ILE A 376 -30.70 6.74 6.66
C ILE A 376 -30.87 8.13 6.06
N THR A 377 -29.82 8.65 5.42
CA THR A 377 -29.72 10.06 4.96
C THR A 377 -29.44 10.15 3.45
N ASN A 378 -29.44 11.35 2.87
CA ASN A 378 -29.17 11.65 1.45
C ASN A 378 -30.25 11.25 0.44
N ASP A 379 -30.21 11.89 -0.73
CA ASP A 379 -31.06 11.57 -1.88
C ASP A 379 -30.61 10.25 -2.52
N ARG A 380 -31.57 9.36 -2.77
CA ARG A 380 -31.35 8.06 -3.42
C ARG A 380 -31.63 8.05 -4.92
N GLY A 381 -32.17 9.12 -5.50
CA GLY A 381 -32.46 9.18 -6.94
C GLY A 381 -33.36 8.05 -7.44
N GLY A 382 -34.32 7.60 -6.62
CA GLY A 382 -35.22 6.48 -6.92
C GLY A 382 -34.62 5.09 -6.69
N LYS A 383 -33.42 4.98 -6.09
CA LYS A 383 -32.79 3.70 -5.77
C LYS A 383 -33.40 3.06 -4.52
N GLN A 384 -33.24 1.75 -4.45
CA GLN A 384 -33.81 0.91 -3.42
C GLN A 384 -32.98 0.95 -2.13
N ILE A 385 -33.66 1.02 -0.99
CA ILE A 385 -33.10 0.73 0.33
C ILE A 385 -33.79 -0.52 0.84
N THR A 386 -33.04 -1.61 0.94
CA THR A 386 -33.58 -2.90 1.43
C THR A 386 -33.23 -3.06 2.90
N LEU A 387 -34.23 -3.30 3.74
CA LEU A 387 -34.01 -3.78 5.10
C LEU A 387 -33.75 -5.29 5.01
N SER A 388 -32.69 -5.80 5.64
CA SER A 388 -32.27 -7.20 5.53
C SER A 388 -33.41 -8.16 5.89
N ALA A 389 -33.86 -8.95 4.91
CA ALA A 389 -34.90 -9.97 5.10
C ALA A 389 -34.38 -11.12 5.98
N GLY A 390 -35.24 -11.65 6.86
CA GLY A 390 -34.91 -12.77 7.76
C GLY A 390 -34.13 -12.38 9.02
N ASP A 391 -33.54 -11.17 9.05
CA ASP A 391 -32.81 -10.66 10.20
C ASP A 391 -33.62 -9.64 11.02
N THR A 392 -33.15 -9.37 12.24
CA THR A 392 -33.71 -8.32 13.09
C THR A 392 -32.79 -7.10 13.10
N ILE A 393 -33.32 -5.95 12.70
CA ILE A 393 -32.67 -4.64 12.85
C ILE A 393 -33.11 -4.08 14.20
N LYS A 394 -32.16 -3.84 15.12
CA LYS A 394 -32.46 -3.32 16.47
C LYS A 394 -31.91 -1.92 16.66
N VAL A 395 -32.66 -1.03 17.30
CA VAL A 395 -32.22 0.32 17.61
C VAL A 395 -32.44 0.63 19.09
N ALA A 396 -31.35 0.91 19.80
CA ALA A 396 -31.36 1.12 21.25
C ALA A 396 -31.56 2.59 21.67
N ASN A 397 -31.35 3.55 20.76
CA ASN A 397 -31.55 4.97 21.03
C ASN A 397 -32.39 5.62 19.93
N VAL A 398 -31.81 6.22 18.89
CA VAL A 398 -32.56 6.96 17.86
C VAL A 398 -32.52 6.25 16.51
N PHE A 399 -33.69 6.06 15.89
CA PHE A 399 -33.83 5.78 14.47
C PHE A 399 -34.22 7.07 13.74
N ASN A 400 -33.45 7.49 12.74
CA ASN A 400 -33.74 8.68 11.94
C ASN A 400 -33.70 8.35 10.45
N VAL A 401 -34.80 8.64 9.77
CA VAL A 401 -34.93 8.49 8.32
C VAL A 401 -35.17 9.87 7.72
N SER A 402 -34.18 10.35 6.97
CA SER A 402 -34.22 11.63 6.26
C SER A 402 -33.80 11.52 4.79
N ALA A 403 -33.54 10.30 4.30
CA ALA A 403 -33.30 10.06 2.89
C ALA A 403 -34.51 10.46 2.04
N SER A 404 -34.25 11.08 0.89
CA SER A 404 -35.26 11.51 -0.08
C SER A 404 -35.20 10.63 -1.33
N ASN A 405 -36.32 10.59 -2.08
CA ASN A 405 -36.45 9.81 -3.32
C ASN A 405 -36.01 8.33 -3.15
N ALA A 406 -36.27 7.74 -1.99
CA ALA A 406 -35.91 6.36 -1.68
C ALA A 406 -37.10 5.43 -1.91
N ASN A 407 -36.84 4.23 -2.44
CA ASN A 407 -37.80 3.15 -2.46
C ASN A 407 -37.43 2.13 -1.37
N TYR A 408 -38.17 2.11 -0.26
CA TYR A 408 -37.92 1.19 0.84
C TYR A 408 -38.51 -0.18 0.54
N VAL A 409 -37.73 -1.24 0.74
CA VAL A 409 -38.22 -2.61 0.70
C VAL A 409 -38.04 -3.23 2.07
N THR A 410 -39.18 -3.53 2.68
CA THR A 410 -39.32 -3.96 4.08
C THR A 410 -39.82 -5.40 4.18
N THR A 411 -39.90 -6.13 3.07
CA THR A 411 -40.44 -7.49 3.06
C THR A 411 -39.63 -8.44 3.96
N ASP A 412 -40.33 -9.20 4.81
CA ASP A 412 -39.77 -10.26 5.66
C ASP A 412 -38.67 -9.81 6.65
N ASN A 413 -38.60 -8.52 7.01
CA ASN A 413 -37.71 -8.04 8.07
C ASN A 413 -38.43 -7.87 9.42
N VAL A 414 -37.66 -7.90 10.51
CA VAL A 414 -38.12 -7.48 11.86
C VAL A 414 -37.37 -6.22 12.25
N PHE A 415 -38.10 -5.18 12.66
CA PHE A 415 -37.50 -3.97 13.24
C PHE A 415 -37.82 -3.92 14.73
N GLU A 416 -36.81 -3.75 15.59
CA GLU A 416 -36.97 -3.76 17.04
C GLU A 416 -36.47 -2.45 17.66
N TYR A 417 -37.34 -1.75 18.37
CA TYR A 417 -36.94 -0.67 19.27
C TYR A 417 -36.68 -1.28 20.66
N ASN A 418 -35.41 -1.38 21.07
CA ASN A 418 -34.99 -2.11 22.27
C ASN A 418 -34.32 -1.25 23.35
N GLY A 419 -34.47 0.07 23.28
CA GLY A 419 -33.79 1.03 24.14
C GLY A 419 -34.24 1.00 25.59
N ALA A 420 -33.29 1.26 26.49
CA ALA A 420 -33.56 1.51 27.91
C ALA A 420 -34.02 2.96 28.18
N LEU A 421 -33.75 3.88 27.25
CA LEU A 421 -34.26 5.25 27.27
C LEU A 421 -35.60 5.32 26.51
N SER A 422 -36.36 6.39 26.73
CA SER A 422 -37.58 6.63 25.96
C SER A 422 -37.25 6.79 24.47
N GLN A 423 -38.02 6.13 23.61
CA GLN A 423 -37.84 6.14 22.16
C GLN A 423 -39.13 6.58 21.48
N ILE A 424 -38.99 7.48 20.51
CA ILE A 424 -40.07 7.84 19.59
C ILE A 424 -40.01 6.85 18.42
N ILE A 425 -41.14 6.19 18.16
CA ILE A 425 -41.33 5.34 16.98
C ILE A 425 -41.69 6.27 15.84
N ILE A 426 -40.80 6.41 14.86
CA ILE A 426 -40.99 7.35 13.76
C ILE A 426 -42.00 6.77 12.75
N PRO A 427 -42.75 7.61 12.03
CA PRO A 427 -43.56 7.15 10.91
C PRO A 427 -42.71 6.48 9.84
N PHE A 428 -42.81 5.16 9.77
CA PHE A 428 -42.14 4.34 8.79
C PHE A 428 -43.01 3.11 8.51
N GLU A 429 -42.96 2.61 7.28
CA GLU A 429 -43.69 1.41 6.90
C GLU A 429 -42.92 0.17 7.37
N TYR A 430 -43.22 -0.31 8.58
CA TYR A 430 -42.59 -1.51 9.10
C TYR A 430 -43.25 -2.75 8.54
N TYR A 431 -42.49 -3.83 8.31
CA TYR A 431 -43.09 -5.15 8.11
C TYR A 431 -43.44 -5.77 9.45
N ASN A 432 -42.50 -6.38 10.17
CA ASN A 432 -42.72 -6.73 11.57
C ASN A 432 -42.08 -5.67 12.49
N LEU A 433 -42.79 -5.27 13.54
CA LEU A 433 -42.32 -4.31 14.54
C LEU A 433 -42.32 -4.94 15.93
N VAL A 434 -41.19 -4.88 16.61
CA VAL A 434 -41.03 -5.33 18.00
C VAL A 434 -40.72 -4.13 18.89
N LEU A 435 -41.46 -4.01 19.99
CA LEU A 435 -41.26 -3.00 21.03
C LEU A 435 -40.75 -3.70 22.29
N SER A 436 -39.51 -3.42 22.68
CA SER A 436 -38.85 -4.08 23.82
C SER A 436 -37.96 -3.15 24.65
N GLY A 437 -37.42 -3.67 25.75
CA GLY A 437 -36.55 -2.90 26.66
C GLY A 437 -37.31 -2.02 27.64
N ASN A 438 -36.61 -1.48 28.63
CA ASN A 438 -37.26 -0.81 29.77
C ASN A 438 -37.69 0.65 29.48
N GLY A 439 -37.24 1.22 28.36
CA GLY A 439 -37.59 2.58 27.98
C GLY A 439 -38.98 2.67 27.37
N GLN A 440 -39.71 3.76 27.64
CA GLN A 440 -41.01 4.02 27.04
C GLN A 440 -40.93 4.10 25.51
N LYS A 441 -41.85 3.47 24.80
CA LYS A 441 -41.99 3.53 23.34
C LYS A 441 -43.20 4.41 23.01
N VAL A 442 -42.98 5.49 22.28
CA VAL A 442 -44.03 6.47 21.98
C VAL A 442 -44.30 6.49 20.49
N ILE A 443 -45.52 6.16 20.10
CA ILE A 443 -46.04 6.36 18.75
C ILE A 443 -46.65 7.76 18.73
N SER A 444 -45.89 8.73 18.22
CA SER A 444 -46.27 10.15 18.25
C SER A 444 -47.05 10.62 17.02
N ASP A 445 -46.97 9.85 15.94
CA ASP A 445 -47.46 10.22 14.61
C ASP A 445 -48.04 8.99 13.91
N SER A 446 -48.98 9.21 12.99
CA SER A 446 -49.68 8.12 12.31
C SER A 446 -48.74 7.29 11.42
N GLN A 447 -48.92 5.96 11.43
CA GLN A 447 -48.03 5.03 10.72
C GLN A 447 -48.71 3.70 10.36
N THR A 448 -48.04 2.90 9.54
CA THR A 448 -48.51 1.57 9.11
C THR A 448 -47.48 0.49 9.42
N THR A 449 -47.95 -0.65 9.92
CA THR A 449 -47.20 -1.89 10.04
C THR A 449 -47.87 -2.96 9.17
N LEU A 450 -47.14 -3.46 8.15
CA LEU A 450 -47.64 -4.44 7.17
C LEU A 450 -47.76 -5.86 7.75
N GLY A 451 -47.00 -6.16 8.79
CA GLY A 451 -46.95 -7.45 9.46
C GLY A 451 -47.39 -7.35 10.91
N ASN A 452 -46.74 -8.12 11.78
CA ASN A 452 -47.10 -8.20 13.19
C ASN A 452 -46.42 -7.11 14.02
N VAL A 453 -47.13 -6.68 15.08
CA VAL A 453 -46.58 -5.87 16.16
C VAL A 453 -46.49 -6.73 17.43
N GLU A 454 -45.28 -6.88 17.96
CA GLU A 454 -45.02 -7.55 19.24
C GLU A 454 -44.56 -6.53 20.27
N HIS A 455 -45.37 -6.27 21.29
CA HIS A 455 -44.96 -5.52 22.47
C HIS A 455 -44.52 -6.50 23.57
N ARG A 456 -43.26 -6.44 24.01
CA ARG A 456 -42.68 -7.36 25.01
C ARG A 456 -42.92 -6.89 26.45
N TYR A 457 -42.89 -7.83 27.40
CA TYR A 457 -43.03 -7.57 28.85
C TYR A 457 -42.09 -6.46 29.34
N ASN A 458 -42.54 -5.71 30.36
CA ASN A 458 -41.81 -4.60 30.99
C ASN A 458 -41.42 -3.43 30.05
N THR A 459 -42.03 -3.33 28.86
CA THR A 459 -41.81 -2.22 27.93
C THR A 459 -43.01 -1.27 27.99
N PRO A 460 -42.92 -0.05 28.52
CA PRO A 460 -44.06 0.87 28.46
C PRO A 460 -44.30 1.32 27.00
N VAL A 461 -45.53 1.25 26.51
CA VAL A 461 -45.88 1.69 25.15
C VAL A 461 -47.02 2.71 25.24
N VAL A 462 -46.89 3.82 24.51
CA VAL A 462 -47.91 4.87 24.43
C VAL A 462 -48.20 5.22 22.98
N VAL A 463 -49.45 5.12 22.58
CA VAL A 463 -49.97 5.72 21.34
C VAL A 463 -50.59 7.06 21.69
N ASN A 464 -50.11 8.15 21.09
CA ASN A 464 -50.55 9.50 21.42
C ASN A 464 -51.97 9.80 20.90
N ASN A 465 -52.60 10.82 21.48
CA ASN A 465 -53.92 11.27 21.05
C ASN A 465 -53.89 11.83 19.62
N GLY A 466 -54.87 11.46 18.81
CA GLY A 466 -54.98 11.87 17.41
C GLY A 466 -54.07 11.09 16.44
N VAL A 467 -53.33 10.10 16.91
CA VAL A 467 -52.52 9.19 16.09
C VAL A 467 -53.38 8.04 15.56
N ILE A 468 -53.20 7.69 14.29
CA ILE A 468 -53.77 6.48 13.67
C ILE A 468 -52.65 5.49 13.38
N TRP A 469 -52.75 4.28 13.95
CA TRP A 469 -51.80 3.21 13.70
C TRP A 469 -52.48 2.03 13.01
N ASN A 470 -52.18 1.83 11.73
CA ASN A 470 -52.72 0.73 10.94
C ASN A 470 -51.79 -0.48 11.04
N ILE A 471 -52.32 -1.65 11.39
CA ILE A 471 -51.58 -2.91 11.54
C ILE A 471 -52.29 -3.97 10.69
N GLN A 472 -51.66 -4.43 9.61
CA GLN A 472 -52.25 -5.44 8.73
C GLN A 472 -52.15 -6.85 9.32
N GLY A 473 -51.13 -7.12 10.15
CA GLY A 473 -50.98 -8.38 10.87
C GLY A 473 -51.68 -8.39 12.23
N SER A 474 -51.05 -9.05 13.20
CA SER A 474 -51.55 -9.14 14.58
C SER A 474 -50.86 -8.12 15.49
N LEU A 475 -51.60 -7.59 16.47
CA LEU A 475 -51.06 -6.83 17.59
C LEU A 475 -51.05 -7.71 18.85
N ILE A 476 -49.86 -7.95 19.42
CA ILE A 476 -49.69 -8.60 20.71
C ILE A 476 -49.27 -7.53 21.72
N THR A 477 -50.15 -7.21 22.67
CA THR A 477 -49.87 -6.26 23.76
C THR A 477 -49.61 -6.98 25.08
N ASN A 478 -48.76 -6.38 25.91
CA ASN A 478 -48.54 -6.76 27.31
C ASN A 478 -48.94 -5.62 28.26
N GLU A 479 -48.63 -5.76 29.54
CA GLU A 479 -48.81 -4.69 30.54
C GLU A 479 -48.12 -3.37 30.13
N ASN A 480 -48.67 -2.25 30.59
CA ASN A 480 -48.19 -0.89 30.30
C ASN A 480 -48.34 -0.42 28.84
N PHE A 481 -49.25 -1.04 28.07
CA PHE A 481 -49.71 -0.51 26.79
C PHE A 481 -50.84 0.51 27.00
N ILE A 482 -50.61 1.78 26.63
CA ILE A 482 -51.57 2.87 26.75
C ILE A 482 -51.92 3.35 25.34
N ASN A 483 -53.17 3.14 24.93
CA ASN A 483 -53.67 3.67 23.67
C ASN A 483 -54.52 4.93 23.91
N ASN A 484 -54.02 6.10 23.49
CA ASN A 484 -54.81 7.33 23.45
C ASN A 484 -55.25 7.69 22.02
N GLY A 485 -54.87 6.90 21.01
CA GLY A 485 -55.19 7.12 19.60
C GLY A 485 -56.12 6.05 19.03
N GLU A 486 -56.09 5.91 17.70
CA GLU A 486 -56.83 4.91 16.94
C GLU A 486 -55.85 3.81 16.46
N ILE A 487 -56.23 2.55 16.64
CA ILE A 487 -55.47 1.39 16.16
C ILE A 487 -56.40 0.53 15.30
N ASN A 488 -56.05 0.36 14.02
CA ASN A 488 -56.77 -0.46 13.07
C ASN A 488 -56.01 -1.77 12.85
N ILE A 489 -56.68 -2.92 12.95
CA ILE A 489 -56.06 -4.25 12.89
C ILE A 489 -56.74 -5.12 11.84
N GLY A 490 -55.95 -5.71 10.93
CA GLY A 490 -56.41 -6.71 9.96
C GLY A 490 -57.11 -6.13 8.72
N GLU A 491 -56.84 -4.87 8.38
CA GLU A 491 -57.29 -4.24 7.12
C GLU A 491 -56.44 -4.63 5.90
#